data_AF-A0A2V8I4F9-F1
#
_entry.id   AF-A0A2V8I4F9-F1
#
_cell.length_a   1.000
_cell.length_b   1.000
_cell.length_c   1.000
_cell.angle_alpha   90.00
_cell.angle_beta   90.00
_cell.angle_gamma   90.00
#
_symmetry.space_group_name_H-M   'P 1'
#
loop_
_entity.id
_entity.type
_entity.pdbx_description
1 polymer ?
#
loop_
_entity_poly.entity_id
_entity_poly.type
_entity_poly.pdbx_seq_one_letter_code
_entity_poly.pdbx_strand_id
1 'polypeptide(L)'
;IVDIIRDLHPEAAAFESLFYATNVQSALTLSHVRGVSMFAAAEANLPVFEYSPLEVKSAVTGYGRAEKNQVQQMVRALLKL
;
A
#
# COMPACT_ATOMS: atom_id res chain seq x y z
N ILE A 1 -8.76 -6.89 7.47
CA ILE A 1 -9.14 -6.07 6.29
C ILE A 1 -10.64 -6.08 6.07
N VAL A 2 -11.31 -7.25 6.04
CA VAL A 2 -12.77 -7.33 5.87
C VAL A 2 -13.53 -6.45 6.87
N ASP A 3 -13.22 -6.56 8.18
CA ASP A 3 -13.87 -5.71 9.19
C ASP A 3 -13.60 -4.22 8.95
N ILE A 4 -12.39 -3.85 8.53
CA ILE A 4 -12.04 -2.45 8.22
C ILE A 4 -12.86 -1.92 7.05
N ILE A 5 -13.02 -2.72 6.00
CA ILE A 5 -13.83 -2.35 4.82
C ILE A 5 -15.30 -2.16 5.25
N ARG A 6 -15.83 -3.10 6.03
CA ARG A 6 -17.21 -3.03 6.52
C ARG A 6 -17.45 -1.83 7.43
N ASP A 7 -16.51 -1.52 8.32
CA ASP A 7 -16.74 -0.52 9.34
C ASP A 7 -16.49 0.91 8.81
N LEU A 8 -15.53 1.08 7.88
CA LEU A 8 -15.13 2.39 7.34
C LEU A 8 -15.72 2.74 5.97
N HIS A 9 -16.27 1.77 5.23
CA HIS A 9 -16.86 1.98 3.90
C HIS A 9 -15.97 2.82 2.95
N PRO A 10 -14.71 2.41 2.71
CA PRO A 10 -13.81 3.17 1.85
C PRO A 10 -14.32 3.22 0.40
N GLU A 11 -13.92 4.23 -0.36
CA GLU A 11 -14.28 4.36 -1.78
C GLU A 11 -13.33 3.58 -2.72
N ALA A 12 -12.13 3.22 -2.23
CA ALA A 12 -11.12 2.49 -2.98
C ALA A 12 -10.12 1.80 -2.05
N ALA A 13 -9.39 0.82 -2.59
CA ALA A 13 -8.27 0.16 -1.93
C ALA A 13 -6.98 0.37 -2.74
N ALA A 14 -5.92 0.85 -2.08
CA ALA A 14 -4.61 1.06 -2.69
C ALA A 14 -3.58 0.09 -2.09
N PHE A 15 -2.79 -0.56 -2.95
CA PHE A 15 -1.74 -1.50 -2.56
C PHE A 15 -0.39 -1.09 -3.15
N GLU A 16 0.68 -1.34 -2.42
CA GLU A 16 2.03 -1.25 -2.99
C GLU A 16 2.25 -2.42 -3.96
N SER A 17 2.87 -2.16 -5.11
CA SER A 17 3.28 -3.18 -6.05
C SER A 17 4.56 -3.87 -5.57
N LEU A 18 4.65 -5.18 -5.80
CA LEU A 18 5.78 -5.97 -5.35
C LEU A 18 7.04 -5.56 -6.10
N PHE A 19 8.06 -5.11 -5.36
CA PHE A 19 9.41 -4.92 -5.88
C PHE A 19 10.25 -6.19 -5.67
N TYR A 20 11.34 -6.28 -6.42
CA TYR A 20 12.32 -7.36 -6.44
C TYR A 20 12.69 -7.85 -5.02
N ALA A 21 12.16 -9.00 -4.63
CA ALA A 21 12.44 -9.60 -3.34
C ALA A 21 13.71 -10.45 -3.45
N THR A 22 14.76 -10.08 -2.70
CA THR A 22 16.03 -10.84 -2.66
C THR A 22 15.83 -12.24 -2.05
N ASN A 23 14.82 -12.41 -1.20
CA ASN A 23 14.47 -13.69 -0.57
C ASN A 23 13.11 -14.20 -1.07
N VAL A 24 13.13 -15.32 -1.77
CA VAL A 24 11.96 -15.98 -2.36
C VAL A 24 10.93 -16.40 -1.32
N GLN A 25 11.36 -16.89 -0.15
CA GLN A 25 10.43 -17.33 0.90
C GLN A 25 9.65 -16.15 1.49
N SER A 26 10.34 -15.03 1.75
CA SER A 26 9.70 -13.80 2.19
C SER A 26 8.76 -13.25 1.11
N ALA A 27 9.17 -13.31 -0.16
CA ALA A 27 8.35 -12.90 -1.29
C ALA A 27 7.04 -13.69 -1.38
N LEU A 28 7.11 -15.02 -1.28
CA LEU A 28 5.93 -15.90 -1.32
C LEU A 28 4.97 -15.60 -0.18
N THR A 29 5.49 -15.42 1.03
CA THR A 29 4.68 -15.09 2.21
C THR A 29 3.96 -13.75 2.02
N LEU A 30 4.65 -12.73 1.54
CA LEU A 30 4.06 -11.42 1.24
C LEU A 30 3.01 -11.52 0.12
N SER A 31 3.26 -12.30 -0.93
CA SER A 31 2.31 -12.54 -2.01
C SER A 31 1.02 -13.18 -1.54
N HIS A 32 1.08 -14.15 -0.60
CA HIS A 32 -0.13 -14.75 -0.03
C HIS A 32 -0.97 -13.72 0.74
N VAL A 33 -0.34 -12.94 1.62
CA VAL A 33 -1.03 -11.90 2.40
C VAL A 33 -1.66 -10.86 1.47
N ARG A 34 -0.92 -10.43 0.46
CA ARG A 34 -1.39 -9.48 -0.54
C ARG A 34 -2.57 -10.03 -1.34
N GLY A 35 -2.48 -11.26 -1.83
CA GLY A 35 -3.54 -11.91 -2.60
C GLY A 35 -4.86 -11.98 -1.83
N VAL A 36 -4.82 -12.43 -0.57
CA VAL A 36 -6.01 -12.48 0.29
C VAL A 36 -6.56 -11.08 0.57
N SER A 37 -5.69 -10.08 0.74
CA SER A 37 -6.08 -8.70 1.00
C SER A 37 -6.77 -8.04 -0.21
N MET A 38 -6.22 -8.25 -1.41
CA MET A 38 -6.82 -7.76 -2.65
C MET A 38 -8.11 -8.50 -2.98
N PHE A 39 -8.17 -9.81 -2.74
CA PHE A 39 -9.40 -10.59 -2.88
C PHE A 39 -10.52 -10.04 -1.99
N ALA A 40 -10.22 -9.77 -0.71
CA ALA A 40 -11.19 -9.17 0.20
C ALA A 40 -11.69 -7.79 -0.26
N ALA A 41 -10.82 -6.97 -0.86
CA ALA A 41 -11.23 -5.68 -1.43
C ALA A 41 -12.10 -5.85 -2.68
N ALA A 42 -11.74 -6.78 -3.57
CA ALA A 42 -12.49 -7.09 -4.78
C ALA A 42 -13.88 -7.67 -4.48
N GLU A 43 -13.99 -8.59 -3.51
CA GLU A 43 -15.27 -9.14 -3.03
C GLU A 43 -16.21 -8.04 -2.50
N ALA A 44 -15.65 -6.99 -1.90
CA ALA A 44 -16.39 -5.82 -1.44
C ALA A 44 -16.72 -4.81 -2.56
N ASN A 45 -16.45 -5.14 -3.83
CA ASN A 45 -16.59 -4.26 -5.00
C ASN A 45 -15.82 -2.94 -4.90
N LEU A 46 -14.69 -2.93 -4.17
CA LEU A 46 -13.82 -1.76 -4.10
C LEU A 46 -12.92 -1.69 -5.34
N PRO A 47 -12.81 -0.52 -5.99
CA PRO A 47 -11.74 -0.26 -6.96
C PRO A 47 -10.38 -0.51 -6.31
N VAL A 48 -9.59 -1.41 -6.91
CA VAL A 48 -8.24 -1.76 -6.44
C VAL A 48 -7.20 -1.08 -7.32
N PHE A 49 -6.29 -0.34 -6.69
CA PHE A 49 -5.17 0.35 -7.35
C PHE A 49 -3.83 -0.13 -6.82
N GLU A 50 -2.83 -0.16 -7.69
CA GLU A 50 -1.47 -0.58 -7.36
C GLU A 50 -0.46 0.53 -7.68
N TYR A 51 0.47 0.77 -6.77
CA TYR A 51 1.50 1.80 -6.93
C TYR A 51 2.88 1.25 -6.58
N SER A 52 3.88 1.56 -7.40
CA SER A 52 5.27 1.24 -7.10
C SER A 52 5.81 2.04 -5.91
N PRO A 53 6.84 1.53 -5.21
CA PRO A 53 7.50 2.28 -4.15
C PRO A 53 7.99 3.66 -4.63
N LEU A 54 8.39 3.79 -5.90
CA LEU A 54 8.83 5.04 -6.49
C LEU A 54 7.67 6.04 -6.61
N GLU A 55 6.50 5.59 -7.06
CA GLU A 55 5.30 6.41 -7.18
C GLU A 55 4.83 6.88 -5.80
N VAL A 56 4.79 5.98 -4.81
CA VAL A 56 4.42 6.31 -3.43
C VAL A 56 5.37 7.37 -2.85
N LYS A 57 6.69 7.17 -2.99
CA LYS A 57 7.69 8.14 -2.51
C LYS A 57 7.56 9.48 -3.22
N SER A 58 7.37 9.47 -4.54
CA SER A 58 7.20 10.70 -5.33
C SER A 58 5.94 11.46 -4.93
N ALA A 59 4.82 10.77 -4.71
CA ALA A 59 3.56 11.38 -4.33
C ALA A 59 3.62 12.04 -2.95
N VAL A 60 4.31 11.41 -1.99
CA VAL A 60 4.36 11.90 -0.60
C VAL A 60 5.45 12.96 -0.39
N THR A 61 6.61 12.80 -1.05
CA THR A 61 7.81 13.63 -0.76
C THR A 61 8.23 14.54 -1.91
N GLY A 62 7.61 14.41 -3.09
CA GLY A 62 8.04 15.08 -4.33
C GLY A 62 9.27 14.43 -4.99
N TYR A 63 9.85 13.38 -4.39
CA TYR A 63 11.06 12.74 -4.90
C TYR A 63 11.04 11.21 -4.74
N GLY A 64 11.09 10.48 -5.86
CA GLY A 64 10.94 9.01 -5.84
C GLY A 64 12.02 8.24 -5.09
N ARG A 65 13.21 8.79 -4.88
CA ARG A 65 14.28 8.14 -4.12
C ARG A 65 14.37 8.59 -2.67
N ALA A 66 13.30 9.17 -2.13
CA ALA A 66 13.27 9.57 -0.73
C ALA A 66 13.53 8.38 0.22
N GLU A 67 14.24 8.68 1.30
CA GLU A 67 14.51 7.77 2.40
C GLU A 67 13.24 7.55 3.25
N LYS A 68 13.18 6.43 3.98
CA LYS A 68 11.99 6.03 4.74
C LYS A 68 11.60 7.06 5.81
N ASN A 69 12.58 7.72 6.42
CA ASN A 69 12.36 8.80 7.39
C ASN A 69 11.71 10.04 6.77
N GLN A 70 12.07 10.39 5.54
CA GLN A 70 11.49 11.51 4.81
C GLN A 70 10.02 11.25 4.49
N VAL A 71 9.69 10.03 4.05
CA VAL A 71 8.29 9.61 3.86
C VAL A 71 7.50 9.76 5.16
N GLN A 72 8.04 9.29 6.28
CA GLN A 72 7.37 9.40 7.59
C GLN A 72 7.11 10.85 8.01
N GLN A 73 8.11 11.73 7.85
CA GLN A 73 7.96 13.15 8.17
C GLN A 73 6.89 13.81 7.30
N MET A 74 6.87 13.49 6.01
CA MET A 74 5.90 14.05 5.08
C MET A 74 4.48 13.54 5.31
N VAL A 75 4.30 12.25 5.63
CA VAL A 75 2.97 11.73 6.01
C VAL A 75 2.42 12.47 7.23
N ARG A 76 3.24 12.73 8.25
CA ARG A 76 2.83 13.52 9.43
C ARG A 76 2.44 14.94 9.03
N ALA A 77 3.23 15.60 8.19
CA ALA A 77 2.94 16.94 7.71
C ALA A 77 1.63 17.01 6.91
N LEU A 78 1.39 16.04 6.02
CA LEU A 78 0.19 15.95 5.17
C LEU A 78 -1.07 15.69 6.00
N LEU A 79 -0.97 14.82 7.01
CA LEU A 79 -2.11 14.44 7.87
C LEU A 79 -2.25 15.31 9.12
N LYS A 80 -1.37 16.29 9.34
CA LYS A 80 -1.32 17.15 10.54
C LYS A 80 -1.25 16.35 11.85
N LEU A 81 -0.38 15.33 11.87
CA LEU A 81 -0.13 14.44 13.01
C LEU A 81 1.16 14.77 13.77
#